data_AF-A0A925JTQ8-F1
#
_entry.id   AF-A0A925JTQ8-F1
#
_cell.length_a   1.000
_cell.length_b   1.000
_cell.length_c   1.000
_cell.angle_alpha   90.00
_cell.angle_beta   90.00
_cell.angle_gamma   90.00
#
_symmetry.space_group_name_H-M   'P 1'
#
loop_
_entity.id
_entity.type
_entity.pdbx_description
1 polymer ?
#
loop_
_entity_poly.entity_id
_entity_poly.type
_entity_poly.pdbx_seq_one_letter_code
_entity_poly.pdbx_strand_id
1 'polypeptide(L)'
;MAKLKNIIKQLSGEDYKAIYDSLMESNAEKSAFLLKYMRERQLSDSKIMEGLDVNTNAYYTLRSRLNQKIEEYLLQQMESPRTDLLKKVANVNEIIFTKKKTIAIATLKKLEKELIDYDLSNELTVVYKTLKKLHLNSPDYFTYSQSYNRHVAYMLAIDKAEDLLAEYFKKYGTFTLSGTETEKLELTLLNREMDNVCKLYASHRLYVYQSCMSIFHRLFVDNTESVNDDMEPIEDILNRIEEIFTQYDKDSIYYHLKLVFEFLKMEYYNHYRVFKKAEKYFDEVNDAASSLLTNYSLYTYPAQFLLTKVSRHNRLEGEHTMYDENETLFHDFETDASDLPKYVTYITYRALCCFYVKKYDEAARWVNNLLNEMSLKKYPYAQLEVKLLLALQYCMINDFELFSQLLNSIQRQIRLLGKENCDRAILFTKILKTAIYDSKNDKMDKLKPLIDRLNRTPENGFSISKYIKMDQHFIVSLANA
;
A
#
# COMPACT_ATOMS: atom_id res chain seq x y z
N MET A 1 -16.04 -5.96 11.62
CA MET A 1 -16.90 -7.13 11.98
C MET A 1 -16.76 -8.36 11.05
N ALA A 2 -16.25 -8.22 9.82
CA ALA A 2 -16.03 -9.33 8.87
C ALA A 2 -14.73 -10.13 9.08
N LYS A 3 -13.78 -9.61 9.88
CA LYS A 3 -12.44 -10.19 10.11
C LYS A 3 -12.47 -11.65 10.61
N LEU A 4 -13.20 -11.93 11.69
CA LEU A 4 -13.26 -13.29 12.24
C LEU A 4 -13.85 -14.31 11.25
N LYS A 5 -14.90 -13.93 10.51
CA LYS A 5 -15.55 -14.81 9.53
C LYS A 5 -14.62 -15.13 8.36
N ASN A 6 -13.82 -14.16 7.92
CA ASN A 6 -12.83 -14.36 6.86
C ASN A 6 -11.65 -15.20 7.34
N ILE A 7 -11.14 -14.94 8.55
CA ILE A 7 -10.09 -15.75 9.18
C ILE A 7 -10.54 -17.21 9.30
N ILE A 8 -11.75 -17.46 9.82
CA ILE A 8 -12.30 -18.83 9.97
C ILE A 8 -12.44 -19.56 8.63
N LYS A 9 -12.79 -18.84 7.55
CA LYS A 9 -12.87 -19.42 6.20
C LYS A 9 -11.50 -19.75 5.61
N GLN A 10 -10.46 -18.99 5.98
CA GLN A 10 -9.09 -19.19 5.52
C GLN A 10 -8.34 -20.26 6.31
N LEU A 11 -8.85 -20.71 7.46
CA LEU A 11 -8.28 -21.84 8.20
C LEU A 11 -8.25 -23.11 7.33
N SER A 12 -7.14 -23.84 7.38
CA SER A 12 -7.02 -25.14 6.72
C SER A 12 -8.01 -26.16 7.30
N GLY A 13 -8.23 -27.27 6.58
CA GLY A 13 -9.09 -28.36 7.08
C GLY A 13 -8.61 -28.91 8.43
N GLU A 14 -7.30 -28.99 8.62
CA GLU A 14 -6.64 -29.53 9.81
C GLU A 14 -6.69 -28.55 10.98
N ASP A 15 -6.35 -27.28 10.75
CA ASP A 15 -6.35 -26.24 11.81
C ASP A 15 -7.74 -26.03 12.39
N TYR A 16 -8.77 -25.97 11.54
CA TYR A 16 -10.15 -25.87 12.01
C TYR A 16 -10.53 -27.03 12.91
N LYS A 17 -10.17 -28.26 12.51
CA LYS A 17 -10.56 -29.46 13.25
C LYS A 17 -9.89 -29.47 14.62
N ALA A 18 -8.61 -29.13 14.68
CA ALA A 18 -7.87 -29.02 15.93
C ALA A 18 -8.42 -27.94 16.86
N ILE A 19 -8.79 -26.75 16.34
CA ILE A 19 -9.42 -25.70 17.16
C ILE A 19 -10.80 -26.15 17.64
N TYR A 20 -11.60 -26.77 16.77
CA TYR A 20 -12.93 -27.27 17.12
C TYR A 20 -12.86 -28.34 18.22
N ASP A 21 -11.98 -29.34 18.06
CA ASP A 21 -11.79 -30.42 19.02
C ASP A 21 -11.26 -29.87 20.36
N SER A 22 -10.32 -28.92 20.34
CA SER A 22 -9.83 -28.25 21.55
C SER A 22 -10.93 -27.49 22.31
N LEU A 23 -11.85 -26.83 21.58
CA LEU A 23 -12.98 -26.13 22.19
C LEU A 23 -14.00 -27.11 22.80
N MET A 24 -14.22 -28.26 22.16
CA MET A 24 -15.09 -29.31 22.71
C MET A 24 -14.48 -29.95 23.96
N GLU A 25 -13.18 -30.25 23.96
CA GLU A 25 -12.47 -30.82 25.11
C GLU A 25 -12.39 -29.86 26.32
N SER A 26 -12.38 -28.55 26.08
CA SER A 26 -12.36 -27.52 27.13
C SER A 26 -13.75 -27.10 27.63
N ASN A 27 -14.79 -27.89 27.35
CA ASN A 27 -16.19 -27.60 27.70
C ASN A 27 -16.70 -26.25 27.15
N ALA A 28 -16.13 -25.76 26.04
CA ALA A 28 -16.50 -24.51 25.38
C ALA A 28 -17.42 -24.78 24.16
N GLU A 29 -18.42 -25.63 24.34
CA GLU A 29 -19.31 -26.14 23.27
C GLU A 29 -19.96 -25.02 22.46
N LYS A 30 -20.47 -23.97 23.11
CA LYS A 30 -21.08 -22.82 22.41
C LYS A 30 -20.09 -22.08 21.49
N SER A 31 -18.81 -22.01 21.85
CA SER A 31 -17.76 -21.44 21.00
C SER A 31 -17.40 -22.38 19.84
N ALA A 32 -17.39 -23.69 20.06
CA ALA A 32 -17.17 -24.69 19.02
C ALA A 32 -18.29 -24.65 17.98
N PHE A 33 -19.55 -24.59 18.42
CA PHE A 33 -20.69 -24.44 17.53
C PHE A 33 -20.71 -23.10 16.79
N LEU A 34 -20.29 -22.00 17.44
CA LEU A 34 -20.10 -20.71 16.77
C LEU A 34 -19.08 -20.80 15.62
N LEU A 35 -17.92 -21.41 15.87
CA LEU A 35 -16.89 -21.66 14.85
C LEU A 35 -17.44 -22.47 13.67
N LYS A 36 -18.18 -23.54 13.96
CA LYS A 36 -18.84 -24.38 12.96
C LYS A 36 -19.86 -23.61 12.13
N TYR A 37 -20.76 -22.86 12.78
CA TYR A 37 -21.77 -22.07 12.09
C TYR A 37 -21.15 -20.98 11.20
N MET A 38 -20.06 -20.35 11.64
CA MET A 38 -19.38 -19.31 10.85
C MET A 38 -18.61 -19.88 9.64
N ARG A 39 -18.13 -21.14 9.71
CA ARG A 39 -17.43 -21.81 8.60
C ARG A 39 -18.37 -22.46 7.58
N GLU A 40 -19.33 -23.25 8.06
CA GLU A 40 -20.13 -24.14 7.22
C GLU A 40 -21.42 -23.49 6.68
N ARG A 41 -21.96 -22.47 7.35
CA ARG A 41 -23.24 -21.87 6.95
C ARG A 41 -23.12 -20.35 6.81
N GLN A 42 -23.58 -19.81 5.69
CA GLN A 42 -23.74 -18.36 5.54
C GLN A 42 -24.99 -17.85 6.30
N LEU A 43 -25.06 -18.12 7.60
CA LEU A 43 -26.13 -17.60 8.45
C LEU A 43 -25.83 -16.15 8.84
N SER A 44 -26.90 -15.37 9.01
CA SER A 44 -26.83 -14.05 9.64
C SER A 44 -26.61 -14.19 11.14
N ASP A 45 -25.95 -13.22 11.75
CA ASP A 45 -25.65 -13.20 13.19
C ASP A 45 -26.93 -13.43 14.04
N SER A 46 -28.08 -12.89 13.61
CA SER A 46 -29.39 -13.13 14.24
C SER A 46 -29.78 -14.61 14.32
N LYS A 47 -29.59 -15.36 13.22
CA LYS A 47 -29.90 -16.81 13.18
C LYS A 47 -28.90 -17.65 13.95
N ILE A 48 -27.65 -17.19 14.02
CA ILE A 48 -26.60 -17.85 14.83
C ILE A 48 -26.89 -17.65 16.31
N MET A 49 -27.33 -16.45 16.72
CA MET A 49 -27.73 -16.17 18.11
C MET A 49 -28.92 -17.03 18.57
N GLU A 50 -29.93 -17.19 17.72
CA GLU A 50 -31.06 -18.10 17.96
C GLU A 50 -30.60 -19.56 18.07
N GLY A 51 -29.73 -20.02 17.16
CA GLY A 51 -29.24 -21.40 17.14
C GLY A 51 -28.27 -21.75 18.29
N LEU A 52 -27.69 -20.75 18.96
CA LEU A 52 -26.80 -20.92 20.11
C LEU A 52 -27.50 -20.62 21.46
N ASP A 53 -28.76 -20.16 21.41
CA ASP A 53 -29.54 -19.70 22.56
C ASP A 53 -28.73 -18.71 23.43
N VAL A 54 -28.35 -17.58 22.83
CA VAL A 54 -27.56 -16.53 23.49
C VAL A 54 -28.10 -15.14 23.17
N ASN A 55 -28.02 -14.24 24.16
CA ASN A 55 -28.33 -12.82 23.96
C ASN A 55 -27.18 -12.07 23.26
N THR A 56 -27.44 -10.86 22.80
CA THR A 56 -26.50 -10.02 22.04
C THR A 56 -25.16 -9.83 22.76
N ASN A 57 -25.16 -9.58 24.08
CA ASN A 57 -23.95 -9.34 24.87
C ASN A 57 -23.11 -10.62 25.03
N ALA A 58 -23.78 -11.75 25.26
CA ALA A 58 -23.13 -13.06 25.35
C ALA A 58 -22.55 -13.47 23.99
N TYR A 59 -23.23 -13.18 22.89
CA TYR A 59 -22.75 -13.44 21.53
C TYR A 59 -21.46 -12.68 21.21
N TYR A 60 -21.40 -11.37 21.48
CA TYR A 60 -20.17 -10.60 21.24
C TYR A 60 -19.01 -11.05 22.13
N THR A 61 -19.30 -11.46 23.36
CA THR A 61 -18.30 -12.00 24.29
C THR A 61 -17.75 -13.35 23.81
N LEU A 62 -18.62 -14.26 23.37
CA LEU A 62 -18.23 -15.54 22.76
C LEU A 62 -17.40 -15.31 21.50
N ARG A 63 -17.79 -14.34 20.67
CA ARG A 63 -17.07 -13.99 19.44
C ARG A 63 -15.67 -13.45 19.70
N SER A 64 -15.52 -12.58 20.71
CA SER A 64 -14.23 -12.03 21.12
C SER A 64 -13.30 -13.14 21.65
N ARG A 65 -13.80 -14.00 22.54
CA ARG A 65 -13.04 -15.14 23.07
C ARG A 65 -12.65 -16.15 22.00
N LEU A 66 -13.55 -16.41 21.03
CA LEU A 66 -13.24 -17.27 19.90
C LEU A 66 -12.13 -16.68 19.02
N ASN A 67 -12.17 -15.37 18.75
CA ASN A 67 -11.11 -14.69 18.01
C ASN A 67 -9.76 -14.82 18.73
N GLN A 68 -9.72 -14.54 20.04
CA GLN A 68 -8.49 -14.70 20.85
C GLN A 68 -7.96 -16.13 20.81
N LYS A 69 -8.84 -17.14 20.92
CA LYS A 69 -8.43 -18.56 20.87
C LYS A 69 -7.88 -18.97 19.51
N ILE A 70 -8.46 -18.45 18.42
CA ILE A 70 -7.95 -18.68 17.06
C ILE A 70 -6.60 -17.97 16.87
N GLU A 71 -6.46 -16.73 17.34
CA GLU A 71 -5.19 -15.99 17.32
C GLU A 71 -4.12 -16.73 18.14
N GLU A 72 -4.43 -17.18 19.35
CA GLU A 72 -3.53 -17.99 20.18
C GLU A 72 -3.12 -19.30 19.49
N TYR A 73 -4.06 -20.01 18.88
CA TYR A 73 -3.76 -21.25 18.15
C TYR A 73 -2.89 -21.00 16.92
N LEU A 74 -3.20 -19.96 16.14
CA LEU A 74 -2.38 -19.57 15.00
C LEU A 74 -0.98 -19.13 15.45
N LEU A 75 -0.86 -18.42 16.58
CA LEU A 75 0.41 -18.06 17.20
C LEU A 75 1.19 -19.29 17.74
N GLN A 76 0.49 -20.33 18.19
CA GLN A 76 1.11 -21.60 18.62
C GLN A 76 1.53 -22.46 17.43
N GLN A 77 0.75 -22.50 16.36
CA GLN A 77 1.18 -23.08 15.07
C GLN A 77 2.33 -22.27 14.45
N MET A 78 2.45 -20.99 14.80
CA MET A 78 3.65 -20.18 14.55
C MET A 78 4.85 -20.53 15.46
N GLU A 79 4.78 -21.54 16.34
CA GLU A 79 5.98 -22.27 16.80
C GLU A 79 6.58 -23.08 15.63
N SER A 80 6.97 -22.33 14.61
CA SER A 80 7.66 -22.81 13.44
C SER A 80 9.08 -23.25 13.81
N PRO A 81 9.72 -24.09 12.99
CA PRO A 81 11.15 -24.38 13.11
C PRO A 81 12.01 -23.10 13.25
N ARG A 82 11.55 -21.97 12.70
CA ARG A 82 12.17 -20.65 12.87
C ARG A 82 12.14 -20.17 14.32
N THR A 83 11.00 -20.25 15.00
CA THR A 83 10.86 -19.87 16.43
C THR A 83 11.79 -20.69 17.33
N ASP A 84 11.93 -21.99 17.04
CA ASP A 84 12.88 -22.86 17.74
C ASP A 84 14.33 -22.46 17.47
N LEU A 85 14.67 -22.08 16.23
CA LEU A 85 15.99 -21.54 15.90
C LEU A 85 16.27 -20.23 16.63
N LEU A 86 15.31 -19.31 16.70
CA LEU A 86 15.44 -18.06 17.45
C LEU A 86 15.69 -18.33 18.95
N LYS A 87 14.93 -19.25 19.56
CA LYS A 87 15.14 -19.69 20.96
C LYS A 87 16.55 -20.28 21.14
N LYS A 88 17.03 -21.12 20.22
CA LYS A 88 18.41 -21.67 20.26
C LYS A 88 19.46 -20.57 20.16
N VAL A 89 19.26 -19.57 19.29
CA VAL A 89 20.18 -18.44 19.10
C VAL A 89 20.23 -17.56 20.36
N ALA A 90 19.09 -17.28 20.98
CA ALA A 90 19.03 -16.53 22.23
C ALA A 90 19.86 -17.20 23.35
N ASN A 91 19.87 -18.53 23.37
CA ASN A 91 20.63 -19.32 24.36
C ASN A 91 22.12 -19.53 24.00
N VAL A 92 22.62 -18.96 22.90
CA VAL A 92 24.03 -19.10 22.48
C VAL A 92 25.00 -18.64 23.56
N ASN A 93 24.70 -17.54 24.26
CA ASN A 93 25.53 -17.03 25.33
C ASN A 93 25.64 -18.05 26.49
N GLU A 94 24.55 -18.72 26.85
CA GLU A 94 24.55 -19.73 27.91
C GLU A 94 25.33 -20.98 27.54
N ILE A 95 25.30 -21.39 26.27
CA ILE A 95 26.03 -22.57 25.77
C ILE A 95 27.53 -22.42 26.02
N ILE A 96 28.07 -21.21 25.90
CA ILE A 96 29.50 -20.92 26.13
C ILE A 96 29.90 -21.21 27.59
N PHE A 97 29.01 -20.91 28.55
CA PHE A 97 29.31 -21.06 29.98
C PHE A 97 28.92 -22.42 30.55
N THR A 98 27.99 -23.14 29.90
CA THR A 98 27.40 -24.38 30.46
C THR A 98 27.87 -25.66 29.78
N LYS A 99 28.43 -25.60 28.56
CA LYS A 99 28.86 -26.78 27.79
C LYS A 99 30.37 -26.84 27.61
N LYS A 100 30.91 -28.06 27.44
CA LYS A 100 32.32 -28.25 27.06
C LYS A 100 32.58 -27.65 25.67
N LYS A 101 33.75 -27.05 25.47
CA LYS A 101 34.15 -26.35 24.23
C LYS A 101 33.87 -27.14 22.94
N THR A 102 34.19 -28.43 22.90
CA THR A 102 33.95 -29.29 21.72
C THR A 102 32.47 -29.46 21.41
N ILE A 103 31.63 -29.63 22.44
CA ILE A 103 30.17 -29.73 22.31
C ILE A 103 29.59 -28.38 21.86
N ALA A 104 30.04 -27.28 22.46
CA ALA A 104 29.60 -25.94 22.08
C ALA A 104 29.88 -25.64 20.60
N ILE A 105 31.08 -25.95 20.11
CA ILE A 105 31.44 -25.78 18.69
C ILE A 105 30.54 -26.65 17.79
N ALA A 106 30.33 -27.92 18.14
CA ALA A 106 29.48 -28.81 17.34
C ALA A 106 28.03 -28.32 17.27
N THR A 107 27.47 -27.86 18.40
CA THR A 107 26.13 -27.28 18.46
C THR A 107 26.03 -26.00 17.61
N LEU A 108 27.02 -25.11 17.70
CA LEU A 108 27.03 -23.86 16.93
C LEU A 108 27.22 -24.08 15.43
N LYS A 109 28.01 -25.06 15.00
CA LYS A 109 28.13 -25.44 13.58
C LYS A 109 26.84 -26.04 13.03
N LYS A 110 26.12 -26.82 13.85
CA LYS A 110 24.78 -27.31 13.48
C LYS A 110 23.80 -26.14 13.33
N LEU A 111 23.82 -25.21 14.30
CA LEU A 111 22.98 -24.02 14.27
C LEU A 111 23.33 -23.11 13.09
N GLU A 112 24.61 -22.91 12.77
CA GLU A 112 25.08 -22.18 11.58
C GLU A 112 24.42 -22.71 10.31
N LYS A 113 24.46 -24.02 10.09
CA LYS A 113 23.82 -24.65 8.92
C LYS A 113 22.31 -24.43 8.91
N GLU A 114 21.64 -24.66 10.06
CA GLU A 114 20.20 -24.42 10.16
C GLU A 114 19.83 -22.94 9.89
N LEU A 115 20.63 -21.97 10.34
CA LEU A 115 20.37 -20.55 10.09
C LEU A 115 20.57 -20.16 8.63
N ILE A 116 21.57 -20.75 7.94
CA ILE A 116 21.77 -20.57 6.51
C ILE A 116 20.58 -21.14 5.72
N ASP A 117 20.13 -22.35 6.07
CA ASP A 117 19.03 -23.04 5.39
C ASP A 117 17.68 -22.29 5.52
N TYR A 118 17.52 -21.46 6.56
CA TYR A 118 16.32 -20.64 6.81
C TYR A 118 16.53 -19.14 6.51
N ASP A 119 17.66 -18.75 5.92
CA ASP A 119 18.04 -17.37 5.60
C ASP A 119 17.96 -16.36 6.78
N LEU A 120 18.36 -16.82 7.97
CA LEU A 120 18.36 -16.04 9.21
C LEU A 120 19.69 -15.30 9.41
N SER A 121 19.94 -14.33 8.53
CA SER A 121 21.21 -13.58 8.44
C SER A 121 21.55 -12.78 9.72
N ASN A 122 20.55 -12.22 10.41
CA ASN A 122 20.74 -11.48 11.66
C ASN A 122 21.27 -12.38 12.78
N GLU A 123 20.61 -13.52 12.95
CA GLU A 123 20.94 -14.51 13.96
C GLU A 123 22.29 -15.18 13.68
N LEU A 124 22.60 -15.39 12.39
CA LEU A 124 23.86 -15.97 11.95
C LEU A 124 25.07 -15.12 12.37
N THR A 125 24.91 -13.80 12.44
CA THR A 125 25.95 -12.89 12.96
C THR A 125 26.31 -13.20 14.42
N VAL A 126 25.34 -13.54 15.26
CA VAL A 126 25.56 -13.93 16.67
C VAL A 126 26.34 -15.24 16.75
N VAL A 127 26.01 -16.20 15.89
CA VAL A 127 26.69 -17.49 15.80
C VAL A 127 28.14 -17.31 15.34
N TYR A 128 28.39 -16.52 14.28
CA TYR A 128 29.75 -16.23 13.82
C TYR A 128 30.61 -15.50 14.83
N LYS A 129 30.05 -14.51 15.53
CA LYS A 129 30.72 -13.82 16.64
C LYS A 129 31.18 -14.79 17.72
N THR A 130 30.34 -15.80 18.01
CA THR A 130 30.59 -16.77 19.06
C THR A 130 31.58 -17.84 18.64
N LEU A 131 31.45 -18.37 17.42
CA LEU A 131 32.42 -19.31 16.83
C LEU A 131 33.80 -18.67 16.74
N LYS A 132 33.90 -17.41 16.30
CA LYS A 132 35.15 -16.63 16.30
C LYS A 132 35.82 -16.62 17.69
N LYS A 133 35.06 -16.35 18.77
CA LYS A 133 35.60 -16.35 20.13
C LYS A 133 36.09 -17.73 20.59
N LEU A 134 35.32 -18.78 20.32
CA LEU A 134 35.68 -20.15 20.70
C LEU A 134 36.93 -20.65 19.96
N HIS A 135 37.14 -20.16 18.74
CA HIS A 135 38.28 -20.52 17.89
C HIS A 135 39.51 -19.63 18.08
N LEU A 136 39.56 -18.72 19.06
CA LEU A 136 40.65 -17.73 19.27
C LEU A 136 42.09 -18.28 19.12
N ASN A 137 42.34 -19.48 19.65
CA ASN A 137 43.65 -20.13 19.63
C ASN A 137 43.75 -21.26 18.58
N SER A 138 42.95 -21.20 17.52
CA SER A 138 42.91 -22.20 16.46
C SER A 138 42.95 -21.56 15.07
N PRO A 139 43.42 -22.28 14.03
CA PRO A 139 43.46 -21.78 12.66
C PRO A 139 42.10 -21.27 12.14
N ASP A 140 41.01 -21.90 12.59
CA ASP A 140 39.63 -21.54 12.25
C ASP A 140 39.22 -20.12 12.71
N TYR A 141 40.00 -19.48 13.60
CA TYR A 141 39.75 -18.10 14.02
C TYR A 141 39.63 -17.15 12.83
N PHE A 142 40.58 -17.26 11.88
CA PHE A 142 40.65 -16.35 10.75
C PHE A 142 39.43 -16.50 9.84
N THR A 143 39.04 -17.75 9.54
CA THR A 143 37.85 -18.08 8.75
C THR A 143 36.59 -17.46 9.37
N TYR A 144 36.33 -17.72 10.66
CA TYR A 144 35.15 -17.17 11.33
C TYR A 144 35.22 -15.66 11.55
N SER A 145 36.42 -15.08 11.67
CA SER A 145 36.58 -13.63 11.68
C SER A 145 36.21 -12.99 10.35
N GLN A 146 36.60 -13.61 9.23
CA GLN A 146 36.23 -13.14 7.89
C GLN A 146 34.72 -13.29 7.66
N SER A 147 34.13 -14.44 8.01
CA SER A 147 32.68 -14.66 7.89
C SER A 147 31.88 -13.66 8.72
N TYR A 148 32.29 -13.40 9.97
CA TYR A 148 31.68 -12.39 10.82
C TYR A 148 31.73 -11.00 10.20
N ASN A 149 32.92 -10.55 9.77
CA ASN A 149 33.08 -9.21 9.19
C ASN A 149 32.25 -9.06 7.90
N ARG A 150 32.22 -10.08 7.05
CA ARG A 150 31.40 -10.10 5.83
C ARG A 150 29.91 -10.01 6.14
N HIS A 151 29.43 -10.76 7.14
CA HIS A 151 28.03 -10.71 7.56
C HIS A 151 27.63 -9.37 8.18
N VAL A 152 28.50 -8.78 9.00
CA VAL A 152 28.25 -7.44 9.56
C VAL A 152 28.12 -6.40 8.44
N ALA A 153 29.02 -6.43 7.46
CA ALA A 153 28.98 -5.48 6.35
C ALA A 153 27.75 -5.71 5.43
N TYR A 154 27.36 -6.97 5.23
CA TYR A 154 26.12 -7.33 4.53
C TYR A 154 24.88 -6.80 5.24
N MET A 155 24.80 -6.96 6.57
CA MET A 155 23.67 -6.45 7.35
C MET A 155 23.55 -4.93 7.28
N LEU A 156 24.66 -4.22 7.39
CA LEU A 156 24.68 -2.76 7.22
C LEU A 156 24.20 -2.32 5.82
N ALA A 157 24.50 -3.12 4.78
CA ALA A 157 24.02 -2.84 3.43
C ALA A 157 22.50 -3.08 3.30
N ILE A 158 21.96 -4.13 3.95
CA ILE A 158 20.51 -4.37 4.01
C ILE A 158 19.81 -3.22 4.72
N ASP A 159 20.26 -2.85 5.92
CA ASP A 159 19.65 -1.78 6.71
C ASP A 159 19.64 -0.46 5.91
N LYS A 160 20.77 -0.13 5.26
CA LYS A 160 20.86 1.06 4.40
C LYS A 160 19.93 0.97 3.19
N ALA A 161 19.76 -0.20 2.58
CA ALA A 161 18.83 -0.37 1.48
C ALA A 161 17.36 -0.20 1.94
N GLU A 162 16.98 -0.75 3.09
CA GLU A 162 15.65 -0.56 3.66
C GLU A 162 15.36 0.92 3.97
N ASP A 163 16.33 1.62 4.57
CA ASP A 163 16.22 3.06 4.84
C ASP A 163 16.05 3.87 3.55
N LEU A 164 16.85 3.56 2.51
CA LEU A 164 16.75 4.21 1.20
C LEU A 164 15.38 3.96 0.54
N LEU A 165 14.85 2.74 0.67
CA LEU A 165 13.55 2.37 0.14
C LEU A 165 12.43 3.19 0.78
N ALA A 166 12.43 3.27 2.11
CA ALA A 166 11.45 4.04 2.87
C ALA A 166 11.58 5.55 2.58
N GLU A 167 12.80 6.08 2.54
CA GLU A 167 13.07 7.48 2.22
C GLU A 167 12.60 7.82 0.80
N TYR A 168 12.85 6.94 -0.16
CA TYR A 168 12.39 7.09 -1.54
C TYR A 168 10.87 7.20 -1.64
N PHE A 169 10.10 6.31 -1.01
CA PHE A 169 8.63 6.38 -1.11
C PHE A 169 8.03 7.55 -0.34
N LYS A 170 8.64 7.95 0.78
CA LYS A 170 8.30 9.21 1.46
C LYS A 170 8.54 10.42 0.57
N LYS A 171 9.69 10.44 -0.13
CA LYS A 171 10.04 11.50 -1.07
C LYS A 171 9.11 11.48 -2.28
N TYR A 172 8.73 10.31 -2.77
CA TYR A 172 7.79 10.15 -3.87
C TYR A 172 6.43 10.75 -3.51
N GLY A 173 5.93 10.53 -2.28
CA GLY A 173 4.74 11.22 -1.79
C GLY A 173 4.83 12.74 -1.92
N THR A 174 5.98 13.33 -1.55
CA THR A 174 6.23 14.78 -1.71
C THR A 174 6.25 15.19 -3.19
N PHE A 175 6.90 14.40 -4.05
CA PHE A 175 6.90 14.58 -5.50
C PHE A 175 5.49 14.52 -6.08
N THR A 176 4.62 13.59 -5.64
CA THR A 176 3.24 13.50 -6.16
C THR A 176 2.47 14.80 -5.95
N LEU A 177 2.61 15.44 -4.78
CA LEU A 177 1.91 16.69 -4.46
C LEU A 177 2.53 17.94 -5.11
N SER A 178 3.83 17.93 -5.33
CA SER A 178 4.58 19.10 -5.80
C SER A 178 4.79 19.11 -7.32
N GLY A 179 5.11 17.96 -7.91
CA GLY A 179 5.44 17.80 -9.33
C GLY A 179 6.68 18.55 -9.77
N THR A 180 7.60 18.90 -8.87
CA THR A 180 8.77 19.73 -9.21
C THR A 180 9.94 18.88 -9.73
N GLU A 181 10.71 19.45 -10.67
CA GLU A 181 11.92 18.82 -11.20
C GLU A 181 13.00 18.61 -10.12
N THR A 182 13.01 19.44 -9.07
CA THR A 182 13.91 19.25 -7.92
C THR A 182 13.62 17.94 -7.19
N GLU A 183 12.34 17.70 -6.85
CA GLU A 183 11.93 16.48 -6.16
C GLU A 183 12.14 15.25 -7.05
N LYS A 184 11.94 15.39 -8.37
CA LYS A 184 12.27 14.35 -9.36
C LYS A 184 13.77 14.02 -9.38
N LEU A 185 14.63 15.03 -9.36
CA LEU A 185 16.08 14.84 -9.32
C LEU A 185 16.49 14.10 -8.04
N GLU A 186 15.94 14.47 -6.89
CA GLU A 186 16.21 13.80 -5.62
C GLU A 186 15.79 12.32 -5.64
N LEU A 187 14.63 12.00 -6.23
CA LEU A 187 14.21 10.61 -6.45
C LEU A 187 15.20 9.85 -7.35
N THR A 188 15.69 10.50 -8.40
CA THR A 188 16.68 9.90 -9.32
C THR A 188 18.00 9.63 -8.59
N LEU A 189 18.41 10.52 -7.69
CA LEU A 189 19.63 10.35 -6.88
C LEU A 189 19.47 9.22 -5.87
N LEU A 190 18.31 9.10 -5.20
CA LEU A 190 18.02 8.00 -4.28
C LEU A 190 18.02 6.65 -5.00
N ASN A 191 17.43 6.56 -6.19
CA ASN A 191 17.44 5.35 -7.01
C ASN A 191 18.88 4.93 -7.40
N ARG A 192 19.72 5.90 -7.79
CA ARG A 192 21.15 5.65 -8.06
C ARG A 192 21.93 5.24 -6.82
N GLU A 193 21.63 5.81 -5.65
CA GLU A 193 22.24 5.42 -4.39
C GLU A 193 21.90 3.97 -4.03
N MET A 194 20.63 3.58 -4.19
CA MET A 194 20.18 2.19 -4.02
C MET A 194 20.94 1.23 -4.95
N ASP A 195 21.09 1.58 -6.23
CA ASP A 195 21.87 0.78 -7.18
C ASP A 195 23.32 0.60 -6.72
N ASN A 196 23.94 1.66 -6.21
CA ASN A 196 25.32 1.62 -5.72
C ASN A 196 25.45 0.73 -4.49
N VAL A 197 24.52 0.81 -3.53
CA VAL A 197 24.51 -0.04 -2.33
C VAL A 197 24.35 -1.52 -2.72
N CYS A 198 23.43 -1.83 -3.63
CA CYS A 198 23.16 -3.20 -4.06
C CYS A 198 24.30 -3.82 -4.89
N LYS A 199 25.10 -3.00 -5.60
CA LYS A 199 26.30 -3.47 -6.32
C LYS A 199 27.43 -3.93 -5.38
N LEU A 200 27.44 -3.50 -4.12
CA LEU A 200 28.50 -3.89 -3.17
C LEU A 200 28.40 -5.38 -2.77
N TYR A 201 27.20 -5.95 -2.79
CA TYR A 201 26.95 -7.32 -2.36
C TYR A 201 25.91 -8.03 -3.23
N ALA A 202 26.28 -9.19 -3.79
CA ALA A 202 25.30 -10.07 -4.43
C ALA A 202 24.40 -10.70 -3.36
N SER A 203 23.17 -10.21 -3.26
CA SER A 203 22.13 -10.74 -2.37
C SER A 203 20.76 -10.66 -3.03
N HIS A 204 19.99 -11.73 -2.87
CA HIS A 204 18.60 -11.77 -3.33
C HIS A 204 17.74 -10.74 -2.57
N ARG A 205 17.99 -10.49 -1.27
CA ARG A 205 17.24 -9.49 -0.48
C ARG A 205 17.51 -8.07 -0.96
N LEU A 206 18.78 -7.73 -1.20
CA LEU A 206 19.16 -6.44 -1.80
C LEU A 206 18.55 -6.27 -3.19
N TYR A 207 18.58 -7.32 -4.01
CA TYR A 207 17.95 -7.30 -5.33
C TYR A 207 16.44 -7.07 -5.26
N VAL A 208 15.74 -7.70 -4.30
CA VAL A 208 14.30 -7.49 -4.09
C VAL A 208 13.99 -6.03 -3.74
N TYR A 209 14.72 -5.42 -2.80
CA TYR A 209 14.51 -4.01 -2.43
C TYR A 209 14.86 -3.04 -3.56
N GLN A 210 15.96 -3.28 -4.26
CA GLN A 210 16.32 -2.53 -5.46
C GLN A 210 15.22 -2.61 -6.52
N SER A 211 14.67 -3.80 -6.74
CA SER A 211 13.62 -4.05 -7.73
C SER A 211 12.33 -3.31 -7.40
N CYS A 212 11.91 -3.28 -6.13
CA CYS A 212 10.76 -2.49 -5.68
C CYS A 212 10.90 -1.02 -6.09
N MET A 213 12.06 -0.42 -5.80
CA MET A 213 12.35 0.98 -6.11
C MET A 213 12.46 1.22 -7.61
N SER A 214 13.27 0.42 -8.30
CA SER A 214 13.60 0.60 -9.72
C SER A 214 12.38 0.44 -10.63
N ILE A 215 11.56 -0.58 -10.42
CA ILE A 215 10.31 -0.76 -11.19
C ILE A 215 9.41 0.44 -10.98
N PHE A 216 9.18 0.85 -9.73
CA PHE A 216 8.30 1.98 -9.43
C PHE A 216 8.83 3.30 -10.01
N HIS A 217 10.14 3.54 -9.91
CA HIS A 217 10.81 4.71 -10.48
C HIS A 217 10.59 4.80 -11.99
N ARG A 218 10.81 3.69 -12.70
CA ARG A 218 10.63 3.61 -14.15
C ARG A 218 9.19 3.83 -14.58
N LEU A 219 8.21 3.40 -13.77
CA LEU A 219 6.79 3.53 -14.11
C LEU A 219 6.22 4.93 -13.86
N PHE A 220 6.75 5.67 -12.87
CA PHE A 220 6.10 6.88 -12.36
C PHE A 220 6.99 8.13 -12.28
N VAL A 221 8.31 8.01 -12.51
CA VAL A 221 9.26 9.12 -12.38
C VAL A 221 10.03 9.34 -13.69
N ASP A 222 10.55 8.27 -14.29
CA ASP A 222 11.24 8.34 -15.57
C ASP A 222 10.24 8.52 -16.72
N ASN A 223 10.25 9.69 -17.34
CA ASN A 223 9.44 10.00 -18.53
C ASN A 223 10.20 9.73 -19.84
N THR A 224 11.44 9.25 -19.76
CA THR A 224 12.27 9.05 -20.94
C THR A 224 12.03 7.67 -21.52
N GLU A 225 11.37 7.62 -22.69
CA GLU A 225 11.35 6.45 -23.59
C GLU A 225 12.76 6.02 -24.05
N SER A 226 13.83 6.73 -23.65
CA SER A 226 15.19 6.23 -23.77
C SER A 226 15.38 5.06 -22.81
N VAL A 227 15.06 3.86 -23.32
CA VAL A 227 15.64 2.62 -22.83
C VAL A 227 17.15 2.87 -22.78
N ASN A 228 17.71 3.03 -21.57
CA ASN A 228 19.12 2.73 -21.43
C ASN A 228 19.22 1.25 -21.75
N ASP A 229 19.76 0.90 -22.91
CA ASP A 229 19.92 -0.49 -23.38
C ASP A 229 20.70 -1.35 -22.37
N ASP A 230 21.37 -0.73 -21.40
CA ASP A 230 22.10 -1.36 -20.30
C ASP A 230 21.21 -1.75 -19.09
N MET A 231 19.92 -1.40 -19.05
CA MET A 231 19.02 -1.74 -17.94
C MET A 231 18.26 -3.05 -18.18
N GLU A 232 18.22 -3.91 -17.15
CA GLU A 232 17.42 -5.14 -17.15
C GLU A 232 15.93 -4.82 -17.44
N PRO A 233 15.27 -5.51 -18.38
CA PRO A 233 13.83 -5.36 -18.64
C PRO A 233 12.98 -5.59 -17.39
N ILE A 234 11.86 -4.87 -17.23
CA ILE A 234 11.00 -5.04 -16.04
C ILE A 234 10.46 -6.47 -15.95
N GLU A 235 10.10 -7.09 -17.07
CA GLU A 235 9.65 -8.49 -17.09
C GLU A 235 10.72 -9.46 -16.57
N ASP A 236 11.98 -9.26 -16.94
CA ASP A 236 13.07 -10.13 -16.49
C ASP A 236 13.30 -9.96 -14.98
N ILE A 237 13.23 -8.72 -14.48
CA ILE A 237 13.23 -8.44 -13.04
C ILE A 237 12.08 -9.16 -12.34
N LEU A 238 10.85 -9.02 -12.84
CA LEU A 238 9.66 -9.64 -12.25
C LEU A 238 9.76 -11.17 -12.23
N ASN A 239 10.22 -11.78 -13.32
CA ASN A 239 10.43 -13.23 -13.40
C ASN A 239 11.46 -13.70 -12.37
N ARG A 240 12.58 -12.99 -12.25
CA ARG A 240 13.62 -13.30 -11.28
C ARG A 240 13.16 -13.13 -9.84
N ILE A 241 12.29 -12.16 -9.55
CA ILE A 241 11.67 -12.01 -8.23
C ILE A 241 10.75 -13.19 -7.92
N GLU A 242 9.96 -13.67 -8.89
CA GLU A 242 9.15 -14.89 -8.70
C GLU A 242 10.01 -16.12 -8.41
N GLU A 243 11.15 -16.27 -9.10
CA GLU A 243 12.13 -17.33 -8.81
C GLU A 243 12.68 -17.22 -7.38
N ILE A 244 13.05 -16.00 -6.94
CA ILE A 244 13.53 -15.75 -5.57
C ILE A 244 12.44 -16.09 -4.56
N PHE A 245 11.20 -15.63 -4.74
CA PHE A 245 10.12 -15.93 -3.80
C PHE A 245 9.78 -17.43 -3.75
N THR A 246 9.96 -18.14 -4.85
CA THR A 246 9.77 -19.60 -4.90
C THR A 246 10.92 -20.34 -4.22
N GLN A 247 12.16 -19.89 -4.42
CA GLN A 247 13.35 -20.49 -3.80
C GLN A 247 13.39 -20.26 -2.28
N TYR A 248 12.89 -19.11 -1.82
CA TYR A 248 12.89 -18.67 -0.43
C TYR A 248 11.45 -18.58 0.12
N ASP A 249 10.65 -19.61 -0.13
CA ASP A 249 9.22 -19.71 0.22
C ASP A 249 8.92 -19.59 1.73
N LYS A 250 9.92 -19.89 2.57
CA LYS A 250 9.84 -19.77 4.03
C LYS A 250 10.20 -18.39 4.58
N ASP A 251 10.64 -17.45 3.75
CA ASP A 251 10.95 -16.10 4.19
C ASP A 251 9.65 -15.30 4.37
N SER A 252 9.40 -14.88 5.61
CA SER A 252 8.22 -14.08 5.97
C SER A 252 8.19 -12.72 5.27
N ILE A 253 9.35 -12.12 5.00
CA ILE A 253 9.42 -10.83 4.31
C ILE A 253 8.91 -11.02 2.89
N TYR A 254 9.33 -12.07 2.19
CA TYR A 254 8.89 -12.35 0.82
C TYR A 254 7.42 -12.73 0.73
N TYR A 255 6.90 -13.45 1.72
CA TYR A 255 5.46 -13.66 1.84
C TYR A 255 4.67 -12.35 1.82
N HIS A 256 5.11 -11.33 2.58
CA HIS A 256 4.47 -10.02 2.61
C HIS A 256 4.75 -9.18 1.35
N LEU A 257 5.99 -9.17 0.86
CA LEU A 257 6.37 -8.43 -0.34
C LEU A 257 5.70 -8.95 -1.61
N LYS A 258 5.19 -10.19 -1.62
CA LYS A 258 4.38 -10.68 -2.72
C LYS A 258 3.26 -9.70 -3.09
N LEU A 259 2.53 -9.16 -2.10
CA LEU A 259 1.48 -8.17 -2.37
C LEU A 259 2.01 -6.90 -3.05
N VAL A 260 3.20 -6.43 -2.65
CA VAL A 260 3.87 -5.29 -3.29
C VAL A 260 4.18 -5.60 -4.75
N PHE A 261 4.67 -6.80 -5.05
CA PHE A 261 4.96 -7.19 -6.43
C PHE A 261 3.71 -7.47 -7.27
N GLU A 262 2.62 -7.97 -6.70
CA GLU A 262 1.33 -8.04 -7.42
C GLU A 262 0.83 -6.63 -7.76
N PHE A 263 0.98 -5.67 -6.83
CA PHE A 263 0.72 -4.26 -7.10
C PHE A 263 1.62 -3.70 -8.22
N LEU A 264 2.93 -3.96 -8.18
CA LEU A 264 3.85 -3.49 -9.23
C LEU A 264 3.58 -4.13 -10.59
N LYS A 265 3.23 -5.43 -10.66
CA LYS A 265 2.82 -6.10 -11.91
C LYS A 265 1.55 -5.47 -12.48
N MET A 266 0.56 -5.19 -11.63
CA MET A 266 -0.68 -4.53 -12.04
C MET A 266 -0.38 -3.14 -12.63
N GLU A 267 0.43 -2.33 -11.94
CA GLU A 267 0.82 -1.00 -12.40
C GLU A 267 1.65 -1.06 -13.69
N TYR A 268 2.57 -2.02 -13.79
CA TYR A 268 3.34 -2.29 -15.00
C TYR A 268 2.43 -2.53 -16.21
N TYR A 269 1.53 -3.51 -16.11
CA TYR A 269 0.61 -3.81 -17.22
C TYR A 269 -0.37 -2.67 -17.51
N ASN A 270 -0.77 -1.90 -16.48
CA ASN A 270 -1.63 -0.74 -16.66
C ASN A 270 -0.90 0.41 -17.38
N HIS A 271 0.35 0.67 -17.04
CA HIS A 271 1.22 1.68 -17.67
C HIS A 271 1.37 1.42 -19.18
N TYR A 272 1.65 0.16 -19.57
CA TYR A 272 1.74 -0.25 -20.97
C TYR A 272 0.39 -0.57 -21.63
N ARG A 273 -0.72 -0.27 -20.96
CA ARG A 273 -2.11 -0.45 -21.47
C ARG A 273 -2.46 -1.90 -21.82
N VAL A 274 -1.77 -2.87 -21.25
CA VAL A 274 -2.06 -4.31 -21.39
C VAL A 274 -3.12 -4.71 -20.35
N PHE A 275 -4.31 -4.09 -20.44
CA PHE A 275 -5.32 -4.15 -19.40
C PHE A 275 -5.76 -5.58 -19.05
N LYS A 276 -5.90 -6.47 -20.04
CA LYS A 276 -6.28 -7.87 -19.80
C LYS A 276 -5.32 -8.60 -18.85
N LYS A 277 -4.02 -8.27 -18.86
CA LYS A 277 -3.05 -8.81 -17.90
C LYS A 277 -3.14 -8.11 -16.55
N ALA A 278 -3.31 -6.77 -16.55
CA ALA A 278 -3.47 -6.00 -15.33
C ALA A 278 -4.67 -6.48 -14.48
N GLU A 279 -5.80 -6.83 -15.12
CA GLU A 279 -7.00 -7.33 -14.42
C GLU A 279 -6.73 -8.59 -13.59
N LYS A 280 -5.78 -9.46 -13.99
CA LYS A 280 -5.45 -10.67 -13.23
C LYS A 280 -4.88 -10.36 -11.84
N TYR A 281 -4.24 -9.21 -11.69
CA TYR A 281 -3.59 -8.78 -10.46
C TYR A 281 -4.46 -7.79 -9.68
N PHE A 282 -5.43 -7.15 -10.35
CA PHE A 282 -6.27 -6.13 -9.74
C PHE A 282 -7.08 -6.69 -8.57
N ASP A 283 -7.71 -7.86 -8.73
CA ASP A 283 -8.61 -8.42 -7.70
C ASP A 283 -7.85 -8.72 -6.40
N GLU A 284 -6.67 -9.34 -6.48
CA GLU A 284 -5.83 -9.63 -5.32
C GLU A 284 -5.39 -8.36 -4.59
N VAL A 285 -5.00 -7.33 -5.33
CA VAL A 285 -4.55 -6.06 -4.75
C VAL A 285 -5.73 -5.25 -4.19
N ASN A 286 -6.89 -5.29 -4.86
CA ASN A 286 -8.10 -4.63 -4.41
C ASN A 286 -8.63 -5.24 -3.11
N ASP A 287 -8.66 -6.58 -3.00
CA ASP A 287 -9.07 -7.28 -1.79
C ASP A 287 -8.16 -6.96 -0.59
N ALA A 288 -6.88 -6.70 -0.86
CA ALA A 288 -5.89 -6.32 0.14
C ALA A 288 -5.71 -4.79 0.30
N ALA A 289 -6.53 -3.95 -0.35
CA ALA A 289 -6.26 -2.52 -0.48
C ALA A 289 -6.12 -1.78 0.87
N SER A 290 -6.98 -2.12 1.85
CA SER A 290 -6.86 -1.55 3.19
C SER A 290 -5.53 -1.94 3.86
N SER A 291 -5.11 -3.20 3.74
CA SER A 291 -3.83 -3.64 4.30
C SER A 291 -2.66 -3.00 3.56
N LEU A 292 -2.75 -2.85 2.24
CA LEU A 292 -1.75 -2.20 1.40
C LEU A 292 -1.49 -0.76 1.87
N LEU A 293 -2.56 0.02 2.07
CA LEU A 293 -2.47 1.42 2.51
C LEU A 293 -1.95 1.60 3.94
N THR A 294 -2.26 0.66 4.83
CA THR A 294 -1.84 0.74 6.25
C THR A 294 -0.40 0.27 6.44
N ASN A 295 -0.01 -0.86 5.84
CA ASN A 295 1.19 -1.59 6.27
C ASN A 295 2.40 -1.47 5.33
N TYR A 296 2.23 -1.00 4.09
CA TYR A 296 3.27 -1.14 3.05
C TYR A 296 3.89 0.19 2.58
N SER A 297 3.64 1.30 3.27
CA SER A 297 4.23 2.62 2.96
C SER A 297 5.77 2.65 2.99
N LEU A 298 6.43 1.66 3.60
CA LEU A 298 7.90 1.55 3.61
C LEU A 298 8.47 0.91 2.33
N TYR A 299 7.64 0.14 1.61
CA TYR A 299 8.08 -0.68 0.47
C TYR A 299 7.45 -0.24 -0.85
N THR A 300 6.43 0.62 -0.80
CA THR A 300 5.78 1.19 -1.98
C THR A 300 5.03 2.48 -1.64
N TYR A 301 4.46 3.15 -2.65
CA TYR A 301 3.51 4.24 -2.46
C TYR A 301 2.07 3.75 -2.72
N PRO A 302 1.38 3.21 -1.71
CA PRO A 302 0.13 2.48 -1.89
C PRO A 302 -1.05 3.39 -2.31
N ALA A 303 -0.95 4.70 -2.06
CA ALA A 303 -1.98 5.66 -2.49
C ALA A 303 -2.11 5.76 -4.01
N GLN A 304 -1.06 5.38 -4.77
CA GLN A 304 -1.13 5.28 -6.23
C GLN A 304 -2.20 4.28 -6.68
N PHE A 305 -2.39 3.18 -5.93
CA PHE A 305 -3.43 2.20 -6.25
C PHE A 305 -4.83 2.81 -6.28
N LEU A 306 -5.15 3.74 -5.38
CA LEU A 306 -6.46 4.40 -5.34
C LEU A 306 -6.73 5.18 -6.64
N LEU A 307 -5.70 5.84 -7.15
CA LEU A 307 -5.77 6.58 -8.40
C LEU A 307 -5.93 5.64 -9.60
N THR A 308 -5.17 4.55 -9.62
CA THR A 308 -5.30 3.48 -10.63
C THR A 308 -6.68 2.82 -10.57
N LYS A 309 -7.23 2.60 -9.38
CA LYS A 309 -8.58 2.08 -9.16
C LYS A 309 -9.63 2.99 -9.79
N VAL A 310 -9.56 4.31 -9.60
CA VAL A 310 -10.51 5.24 -10.26
C VAL A 310 -10.36 5.19 -11.78
N SER A 311 -9.12 5.24 -12.29
CA SER A 311 -8.87 5.15 -13.74
C SER A 311 -9.42 3.87 -14.35
N ARG A 312 -9.28 2.74 -13.66
CA ARG A 312 -9.85 1.45 -14.09
C ARG A 312 -11.38 1.52 -14.13
N HIS A 313 -12.03 2.01 -13.08
CA HIS A 313 -13.50 2.09 -13.06
C HIS A 313 -14.03 3.03 -14.14
N ASN A 314 -13.37 4.16 -14.37
CA ASN A 314 -13.71 5.07 -15.47
C ASN A 314 -13.59 4.37 -16.84
N ARG A 315 -12.57 3.54 -17.04
CA ARG A 315 -12.35 2.75 -18.27
C ARG A 315 -13.40 1.67 -18.48
N LEU A 316 -13.87 1.04 -17.40
CA LEU A 316 -14.84 -0.07 -17.43
C LEU A 316 -16.30 0.40 -17.27
N GLU A 317 -16.54 1.71 -17.15
CA GLU A 317 -17.85 2.31 -16.90
C GLU A 317 -18.51 1.82 -15.60
N GLY A 318 -17.68 1.54 -14.59
CA GLY A 318 -18.07 1.03 -13.27
C GLY A 318 -17.93 2.05 -12.15
N GLU A 319 -17.78 3.34 -12.45
CA GLU A 319 -17.46 4.38 -11.46
C GLU A 319 -18.41 4.48 -10.26
N HIS A 320 -19.67 4.10 -10.45
CA HIS A 320 -20.71 4.13 -9.44
C HIS A 320 -20.58 3.02 -8.38
N THR A 321 -19.90 1.91 -8.67
CA THR A 321 -19.74 0.79 -7.73
C THR A 321 -18.73 1.09 -6.62
N MET A 322 -17.77 1.98 -6.89
CA MET A 322 -16.67 2.28 -5.98
C MET A 322 -17.15 2.76 -4.60
N TYR A 323 -18.26 3.51 -4.54
CA TYR A 323 -18.77 4.04 -3.28
C TYR A 323 -19.15 2.90 -2.31
N ASP A 324 -19.96 1.94 -2.76
CA ASP A 324 -20.43 0.83 -1.93
C ASP A 324 -19.31 -0.17 -1.63
N GLU A 325 -18.41 -0.41 -2.58
CA GLU A 325 -17.21 -1.22 -2.37
C GLU A 325 -16.35 -0.66 -1.23
N ASN A 326 -16.13 0.65 -1.22
CA ASN A 326 -15.28 1.33 -0.25
C ASN A 326 -15.83 1.26 1.18
N GLU A 327 -17.15 1.25 1.36
CA GLU A 327 -17.77 1.08 2.68
C GLU A 327 -17.42 -0.27 3.30
N THR A 328 -17.26 -1.31 2.46
CA THR A 328 -16.83 -2.64 2.93
C THR A 328 -15.31 -2.71 3.08
N LEU A 329 -14.57 -2.24 2.07
CA LEU A 329 -13.10 -2.32 2.01
C LEU A 329 -12.41 -1.51 3.09
N PHE A 330 -12.93 -0.33 3.40
CA PHE A 330 -12.30 0.64 4.32
C PHE A 330 -13.04 0.77 5.66
N HIS A 331 -13.92 -0.18 6.02
CA HIS A 331 -14.67 -0.15 7.27
C HIS A 331 -13.77 0.00 8.52
N ASP A 332 -12.63 -0.70 8.53
CA ASP A 332 -11.67 -0.69 9.65
C ASP A 332 -10.37 0.07 9.28
N PHE A 333 -10.38 0.86 8.20
CA PHE A 333 -9.18 1.58 7.74
C PHE A 333 -9.05 2.92 8.48
N GLU A 334 -7.91 3.10 9.16
CA GLU A 334 -7.55 4.35 9.81
C GLU A 334 -6.57 5.14 8.95
N THR A 335 -6.89 6.41 8.74
CA THR A 335 -6.04 7.34 8.00
C THR A 335 -4.95 7.93 8.89
N ASP A 336 -3.73 7.97 8.39
CA ASP A 336 -2.62 8.67 9.02
C ASP A 336 -2.46 10.08 8.44
N ALA A 337 -2.87 11.10 9.20
CA ALA A 337 -2.75 12.50 8.80
C ALA A 337 -1.28 13.01 8.78
N SER A 338 -0.35 12.28 9.41
CA SER A 338 1.08 12.63 9.39
C SER A 338 1.73 12.29 8.04
N ASP A 339 1.22 11.26 7.36
CA ASP A 339 1.53 10.95 5.96
C ASP A 339 0.62 11.77 5.03
N LEU A 340 0.94 13.06 4.94
CA LEU A 340 0.13 14.05 4.24
C LEU A 340 -0.18 13.69 2.75
N PRO A 341 0.78 13.23 1.92
CA PRO A 341 0.48 12.80 0.54
C PRO A 341 -0.53 11.67 0.44
N LYS A 342 -0.36 10.62 1.27
CA LYS A 342 -1.30 9.50 1.34
C LYS A 342 -2.67 9.97 1.83
N TYR A 343 -2.70 10.80 2.87
CA TYR A 343 -3.94 11.36 3.41
C TYR A 343 -4.71 12.17 2.37
N VAL A 344 -4.05 13.13 1.72
CA VAL A 344 -4.66 13.96 0.66
C VAL A 344 -5.23 13.07 -0.45
N THR A 345 -4.44 12.10 -0.94
CA THR A 345 -4.86 11.20 -2.02
C THR A 345 -6.07 10.35 -1.62
N TYR A 346 -6.09 9.83 -0.40
CA TYR A 346 -7.22 9.04 0.11
C TYR A 346 -8.49 9.88 0.25
N ILE A 347 -8.40 11.09 0.83
CA ILE A 347 -9.57 11.95 1.03
C ILE A 347 -10.13 12.41 -0.32
N THR A 348 -9.28 12.79 -1.26
CA THR A 348 -9.77 13.17 -2.60
C THR A 348 -10.31 11.97 -3.38
N TYR A 349 -9.75 10.76 -3.21
CA TYR A 349 -10.33 9.52 -3.72
C TYR A 349 -11.74 9.27 -3.16
N ARG A 350 -11.95 9.40 -1.84
CA ARG A 350 -13.28 9.27 -1.21
C ARG A 350 -14.26 10.30 -1.76
N ALA A 351 -13.81 11.55 -1.95
CA ALA A 351 -14.63 12.60 -2.54
C ALA A 351 -15.03 12.29 -3.99
N LEU A 352 -14.11 11.74 -4.81
CA LEU A 352 -14.43 11.29 -6.17
C LEU A 352 -15.46 10.15 -6.17
N CYS A 353 -15.34 9.18 -5.27
CA CYS A 353 -16.31 8.10 -5.15
C CYS A 353 -17.71 8.64 -4.82
N CYS A 354 -17.80 9.61 -3.90
CA CYS A 354 -19.06 10.30 -3.59
C CYS A 354 -19.62 11.07 -4.80
N PHE A 355 -18.75 11.75 -5.55
CA PHE A 355 -19.11 12.49 -6.75
C PHE A 355 -19.77 11.57 -7.80
N TYR A 356 -19.23 10.37 -8.02
CA TYR A 356 -19.76 9.43 -9.01
C TYR A 356 -21.15 8.86 -8.69
N VAL A 357 -21.52 8.81 -7.41
CA VAL A 357 -22.87 8.44 -6.97
C VAL A 357 -23.77 9.66 -6.69
N LYS A 358 -23.38 10.85 -7.20
CA LYS A 358 -24.11 12.12 -7.08
C LYS A 358 -24.33 12.60 -5.63
N LYS A 359 -23.54 12.08 -4.67
CA LYS A 359 -23.53 12.55 -3.28
C LYS A 359 -22.60 13.75 -3.13
N TYR A 360 -22.92 14.83 -3.84
CA TYR A 360 -22.06 16.02 -3.93
C TYR A 360 -21.85 16.70 -2.57
N ASP A 361 -22.88 16.73 -1.71
CA ASP A 361 -22.77 17.29 -0.34
C ASP A 361 -21.77 16.51 0.53
N GLU A 362 -21.72 15.18 0.38
CA GLU A 362 -20.75 14.33 1.08
C GLU A 362 -19.35 14.52 0.52
N ALA A 363 -19.21 14.58 -0.82
CA ALA A 363 -17.95 14.90 -1.48
C ALA A 363 -17.38 16.25 -1.03
N ALA A 364 -18.24 17.28 -0.94
CA ALA A 364 -17.85 18.61 -0.47
C ALA A 364 -17.36 18.56 0.98
N ARG A 365 -18.05 17.84 1.87
CA ARG A 365 -17.65 17.67 3.28
C ARG A 365 -16.27 17.03 3.42
N TRP A 366 -15.99 15.96 2.69
CA TRP A 366 -14.66 15.33 2.68
C TRP A 366 -13.55 16.34 2.36
N VAL A 367 -13.73 17.11 1.28
CA VAL A 367 -12.71 18.05 0.81
C VAL A 367 -12.60 19.28 1.71
N ASN A 368 -13.73 19.79 2.25
CA ASN A 368 -13.71 20.91 3.19
C ASN A 368 -12.97 20.53 4.49
N ASN A 369 -13.26 19.35 5.04
CA ASN A 369 -12.59 18.88 6.25
C ASN A 369 -11.08 18.80 6.04
N LEU A 370 -10.63 18.25 4.90
CA LEU A 370 -9.21 18.25 4.52
C LEU A 370 -8.60 19.65 4.51
N LEU A 371 -9.26 20.63 3.89
CA LEU A 371 -8.75 22.00 3.79
C LEU A 371 -8.77 22.76 5.13
N ASN A 372 -9.63 22.36 6.06
CA ASN A 372 -9.73 22.93 7.41
C ASN A 372 -8.72 22.33 8.39
N GLU A 373 -8.47 21.03 8.29
CA GLU A 373 -7.59 20.30 9.19
C GLU A 373 -6.12 20.35 8.75
N MET A 374 -5.85 20.37 7.44
CA MET A 374 -4.51 20.25 6.89
C MET A 374 -4.07 21.49 6.10
N SER A 375 -2.86 21.96 6.40
CA SER A 375 -2.22 23.05 5.65
C SER A 375 -1.49 22.52 4.42
N LEU A 376 -2.06 22.75 3.23
CA LEU A 376 -1.43 22.44 1.94
C LEU A 376 -0.58 23.58 1.37
N LYS A 377 -0.23 24.59 2.18
CA LYS A 377 0.52 25.77 1.69
C LYS A 377 1.89 25.43 1.08
N LYS A 378 2.54 24.35 1.56
CA LYS A 378 3.80 23.83 1.01
C LYS A 378 3.63 23.26 -0.41
N TYR A 379 2.42 22.84 -0.77
CA TYR A 379 2.08 22.22 -2.05
C TYR A 379 1.00 23.05 -2.75
N PRO A 380 1.34 24.26 -3.25
CA PRO A 380 0.34 25.18 -3.74
C PRO A 380 -0.40 24.69 -4.99
N TYR A 381 0.22 23.84 -5.83
CA TYR A 381 -0.47 23.22 -6.97
C TYR A 381 -1.47 22.15 -6.52
N ALA A 382 -1.08 21.25 -5.61
CA ALA A 382 -2.02 20.29 -5.02
C ALA A 382 -3.17 21.00 -4.30
N GLN A 383 -2.88 22.05 -3.54
CA GLN A 383 -3.92 22.84 -2.87
C GLN A 383 -4.91 23.45 -3.89
N LEU A 384 -4.42 23.93 -5.03
CA LEU A 384 -5.26 24.47 -6.09
C LEU A 384 -6.20 23.40 -6.66
N GLU A 385 -5.68 22.21 -6.93
CA GLU A 385 -6.46 21.06 -7.45
C GLU A 385 -7.51 20.56 -6.45
N VAL A 386 -7.16 20.46 -5.16
CA VAL A 386 -8.12 20.14 -4.09
C VAL A 386 -9.25 21.19 -4.02
N LYS A 387 -8.92 22.49 -4.13
CA LYS A 387 -9.93 23.56 -4.18
C LYS A 387 -10.79 23.50 -5.44
N LEU A 388 -10.22 23.16 -6.60
CA LEU A 388 -10.98 22.99 -7.85
C LEU A 388 -11.99 21.84 -7.73
N LEU A 389 -11.60 20.73 -7.10
CA LEU A 389 -12.50 19.62 -6.81
C LEU A 389 -13.66 20.07 -5.90
N LEU A 390 -13.39 20.85 -4.86
CA LEU A 390 -14.44 21.41 -3.98
C LEU A 390 -15.35 22.40 -4.72
N ALA A 391 -14.78 23.26 -5.56
CA ALA A 391 -15.55 24.21 -6.36
C ALA A 391 -16.50 23.49 -7.33
N LEU A 392 -16.07 22.36 -7.89
CA LEU A 392 -16.96 21.50 -8.66
C LEU A 392 -18.13 21.00 -7.79
N GLN A 393 -17.89 20.53 -6.56
CA GLN A 393 -18.99 20.06 -5.70
C GLN A 393 -20.00 21.17 -5.41
N TYR A 394 -19.54 22.38 -5.05
CA TYR A 394 -20.43 23.53 -4.84
C TYR A 394 -21.20 23.92 -6.10
N CYS A 395 -20.58 23.81 -7.28
CA CYS A 395 -21.27 24.00 -8.56
C CYS A 395 -22.41 22.99 -8.72
N MET A 396 -22.20 21.71 -8.39
CA MET A 396 -23.21 20.66 -8.56
C MET A 396 -24.34 20.70 -7.52
N ILE A 397 -24.09 21.30 -6.35
CA ILE A 397 -25.09 21.50 -5.28
C ILE A 397 -25.89 22.81 -5.49
N ASN A 398 -25.46 23.68 -6.42
CA ASN A 398 -25.97 25.04 -6.63
C ASN A 398 -25.73 25.99 -5.44
N ASP A 399 -24.66 25.77 -4.67
CA ASP A 399 -24.23 26.70 -3.62
C ASP A 399 -23.36 27.82 -4.22
N PHE A 400 -24.03 28.80 -4.83
CA PHE A 400 -23.38 29.87 -5.58
C PHE A 400 -22.57 30.83 -4.70
N GLU A 401 -22.92 30.95 -3.42
CA GLU A 401 -22.20 31.81 -2.46
C GLU A 401 -20.84 31.20 -2.12
N LEU A 402 -20.83 29.95 -1.64
CA LEU A 402 -19.58 29.25 -1.33
C LEU A 402 -18.73 29.02 -2.57
N PHE A 403 -19.35 28.73 -3.72
CA PHE A 403 -18.66 28.67 -5.00
C PHE A 403 -17.93 29.98 -5.29
N SER A 404 -18.63 31.13 -5.24
CA SER A 404 -18.05 32.44 -5.58
C SER A 404 -16.91 32.82 -4.64
N GLN A 405 -17.05 32.55 -3.33
CA GLN A 405 -16.00 32.76 -2.34
C GLN A 405 -14.75 31.92 -2.67
N LEU A 406 -14.94 30.63 -2.95
CA LEU A 406 -13.84 29.72 -3.26
C LEU A 406 -13.17 30.08 -4.59
N LEU A 407 -13.94 30.50 -5.58
CA LEU A 407 -13.44 30.92 -6.90
C LEU A 407 -12.52 32.14 -6.81
N ASN A 408 -12.83 33.09 -5.92
CA ASN A 408 -11.98 34.25 -5.66
C ASN A 408 -10.65 33.82 -5.02
N SER A 409 -10.68 32.86 -4.09
CA SER A 409 -9.49 32.25 -3.50
C SER A 409 -8.61 31.55 -4.54
N ILE A 410 -9.23 30.75 -5.43
CA ILE A 410 -8.56 30.05 -6.55
C ILE A 410 -7.91 31.07 -7.50
N GLN A 411 -8.64 32.11 -7.92
CA GLN A 411 -8.11 33.13 -8.81
C GLN A 411 -6.92 33.89 -8.20
N ARG A 412 -6.98 34.20 -6.90
CA ARG A 412 -5.84 34.82 -6.19
C ARG A 412 -4.63 33.90 -6.19
N GLN A 413 -4.83 32.61 -5.95
CA GLN A 413 -3.75 31.62 -5.94
C GLN A 413 -3.12 31.44 -7.34
N ILE A 414 -3.92 31.39 -8.40
CA ILE A 414 -3.43 31.37 -9.79
C ILE A 414 -2.57 32.60 -10.09
N ARG A 415 -2.97 33.80 -9.62
CA ARG A 415 -2.15 35.01 -9.82
C ARG A 415 -0.80 34.94 -9.10
N LEU A 416 -0.74 34.29 -7.94
CA LEU A 416 0.51 34.12 -7.18
C LEU A 416 1.45 33.09 -7.82
N LEU A 417 0.89 32.05 -8.45
CA LEU A 417 1.68 30.98 -9.09
C LEU A 417 2.12 31.31 -10.52
N GLY A 418 1.59 32.38 -11.12
CA GLY A 418 1.74 32.67 -12.53
C GLY A 418 0.68 31.96 -13.35
N LYS A 419 0.05 32.68 -14.29
CA LYS A 419 -1.08 32.14 -15.08
C LYS A 419 -0.60 31.06 -16.04
N GLU A 420 0.57 31.30 -16.63
CA GLU A 420 1.31 30.42 -17.52
C GLU A 420 1.61 29.04 -16.91
N ASN A 421 1.69 28.94 -15.58
CA ASN A 421 1.95 27.68 -14.87
C ASN A 421 0.65 26.95 -14.48
N CYS A 422 -0.52 27.55 -14.74
CA CYS A 422 -1.82 27.12 -14.23
C CYS A 422 -2.87 26.94 -15.34
N ASP A 423 -2.46 26.69 -16.59
CA ASP A 423 -3.35 26.61 -17.76
C ASP A 423 -4.55 25.68 -17.54
N ARG A 424 -4.33 24.47 -17.01
CA ARG A 424 -5.38 23.49 -16.71
C ARG A 424 -6.36 24.01 -15.66
N ALA A 425 -5.85 24.59 -14.57
CA ALA A 425 -6.67 25.19 -13.51
C ALA A 425 -7.51 26.39 -14.02
N ILE A 426 -6.95 27.20 -14.92
CA ILE A 426 -7.63 28.32 -15.57
C ILE A 426 -8.77 27.81 -16.46
N LEU A 427 -8.52 26.79 -17.26
CA LEU A 427 -9.54 26.17 -18.11
C LEU A 427 -10.66 25.56 -17.27
N PHE A 428 -10.33 24.83 -16.21
CA PHE A 428 -11.32 24.23 -15.31
C PHE A 428 -12.17 25.30 -14.60
N THR A 429 -11.52 26.37 -14.13
CA THR A 429 -12.22 27.55 -13.57
C THR A 429 -13.18 28.17 -14.58
N LYS A 430 -12.81 28.25 -15.87
CA LYS A 430 -13.67 28.77 -16.93
C LYS A 430 -14.86 27.86 -17.20
N ILE A 431 -14.66 26.54 -17.20
CA ILE A 431 -15.74 25.53 -17.32
C ILE A 431 -16.78 25.75 -16.20
N LEU A 432 -16.34 25.82 -14.94
CA LEU A 432 -17.24 26.02 -13.80
C LEU A 432 -17.97 27.38 -13.86
N LYS A 433 -17.29 28.45 -14.31
CA LYS A 433 -17.95 29.76 -14.50
C LYS A 433 -19.02 29.73 -15.59
N THR A 434 -18.75 29.08 -16.72
CA THR A 434 -19.72 28.92 -17.80
C THR A 434 -20.91 28.07 -17.34
N ALA A 435 -20.67 27.04 -16.53
CA ALA A 435 -21.75 26.25 -15.95
C ALA A 435 -22.72 27.12 -15.13
N ILE A 436 -22.24 28.11 -14.37
CA ILE A 436 -23.08 28.90 -13.46
C ILE A 436 -23.65 30.18 -14.10
N TYR A 437 -22.83 30.96 -14.83
CA TYR A 437 -23.17 32.32 -15.22
C TYR A 437 -23.74 32.47 -16.64
N ASP A 438 -23.59 31.47 -17.52
CA ASP A 438 -24.12 31.55 -18.90
C ASP A 438 -25.62 31.19 -19.00
N SER A 439 -26.29 31.67 -20.04
CA SER A 439 -27.70 31.38 -20.35
C SER A 439 -27.90 29.92 -20.76
N LYS A 440 -28.95 29.26 -20.24
CA LYS A 440 -29.25 27.82 -20.43
C LYS A 440 -29.18 27.33 -21.89
N ASN A 441 -29.60 28.15 -22.85
CA ASN A 441 -29.70 27.74 -24.26
C ASN A 441 -28.33 27.53 -24.95
N ASP A 442 -27.26 28.18 -24.48
CA ASP A 442 -25.92 28.11 -25.11
C ASP A 442 -24.86 27.44 -24.23
N LYS A 443 -25.21 27.01 -23.00
CA LYS A 443 -24.25 26.44 -22.04
C LYS A 443 -23.51 25.23 -22.62
N MET A 444 -24.23 24.29 -23.22
CA MET A 444 -23.64 23.06 -23.74
C MET A 444 -22.64 23.32 -24.88
N ASP A 445 -22.99 24.22 -25.81
CA ASP A 445 -22.15 24.58 -26.94
C ASP A 445 -20.88 25.32 -26.52
N LYS A 446 -20.92 26.05 -25.40
CA LYS A 446 -19.75 26.71 -24.79
C LYS A 446 -18.89 25.75 -23.96
N LEU A 447 -19.50 24.79 -23.25
CA LEU A 447 -18.79 23.85 -22.37
C LEU A 447 -17.97 22.83 -23.16
N LYS A 448 -18.53 22.28 -24.24
CA LYS A 448 -17.88 21.25 -25.05
C LYS A 448 -16.47 21.63 -25.53
N PRO A 449 -16.24 22.78 -26.19
CA PRO A 449 -14.90 23.15 -26.64
C PRO A 449 -13.91 23.43 -25.48
N LEU A 450 -14.41 23.84 -24.31
CA LEU A 450 -13.57 24.06 -23.14
C LEU A 450 -13.09 22.73 -22.54
N ILE A 451 -13.98 21.74 -22.45
CA ILE A 451 -13.65 20.40 -21.96
C ILE A 451 -12.72 19.68 -22.94
N ASP A 452 -12.98 19.77 -24.25
CA ASP A 452 -12.09 19.22 -25.27
C ASP A 452 -10.67 19.81 -25.17
N ARG A 453 -10.57 21.12 -24.91
CA ARG A 453 -9.27 21.78 -24.69
C ARG A 453 -8.61 21.33 -23.39
N LEU A 454 -9.37 21.19 -22.30
CA LEU A 454 -8.85 20.73 -21.02
C LEU A 454 -8.26 19.31 -21.15
N ASN A 455 -8.96 18.41 -21.84
CA ASN A 455 -8.53 17.02 -22.06
C ASN A 455 -7.22 16.92 -22.88
N ARG A 456 -6.90 17.94 -23.69
CA ARG A 456 -5.65 18.03 -24.46
C ARG A 456 -4.52 18.76 -23.73
N THR A 457 -4.81 19.39 -22.60
CA THR A 457 -3.82 20.19 -21.84
C THR A 457 -2.99 19.25 -20.97
N PRO A 458 -1.65 19.29 -21.05
CA PRO A 458 -0.78 18.42 -20.27
C PRO A 458 -0.97 18.62 -18.77
N GLU A 459 -0.69 17.56 -18.02
CA GLU A 459 -0.83 17.51 -16.57
C GLU A 459 0.54 17.69 -15.92
N ASN A 460 0.60 18.49 -14.87
CA ASN A 460 1.80 18.63 -14.04
C ASN A 460 1.44 18.30 -12.59
N GLY A 461 2.21 17.40 -11.97
CA GLY A 461 2.07 17.04 -10.56
C GLY A 461 0.71 16.43 -10.19
N PHE A 462 0.24 16.74 -8.98
CA PHE A 462 -1.04 16.26 -8.45
C PHE A 462 -2.21 16.87 -9.20
N SER A 463 -2.82 16.12 -10.12
CA SER A 463 -4.06 16.52 -10.80
C SER A 463 -5.15 15.51 -10.50
N ILE A 464 -5.99 15.82 -9.51
CA ILE A 464 -7.13 14.95 -9.16
C ILE A 464 -8.28 15.14 -10.15
N SER A 465 -8.40 16.33 -10.73
CA SER A 465 -9.45 16.67 -11.69
C SER A 465 -9.46 15.77 -12.93
N LYS A 466 -8.33 15.15 -13.29
CA LYS A 466 -8.24 14.19 -14.40
C LYS A 466 -9.04 12.91 -14.20
N TYR A 467 -9.27 12.53 -12.94
CA TYR A 467 -9.99 11.31 -12.62
C TYR A 467 -11.51 11.50 -12.68
N ILE A 468 -11.98 12.69 -13.06
CA ILE A 468 -13.37 12.99 -13.37
C ILE A 468 -13.62 12.67 -14.84
N LYS A 469 -14.56 11.76 -15.12
CA LYS A 469 -15.00 11.44 -16.48
C LYS A 469 -15.77 12.64 -17.06
N MET A 470 -15.09 13.46 -17.85
CA MET A 470 -15.67 14.67 -18.47
C MET A 470 -16.33 14.35 -19.81
N ASP A 471 -17.29 13.43 -19.79
CA ASP A 471 -18.05 12.99 -20.96
C ASP A 471 -19.31 13.84 -21.20
N GLN A 472 -20.17 13.38 -22.12
CA GLN A 472 -21.43 14.06 -22.42
C GLN A 472 -22.36 14.13 -21.19
N HIS A 473 -22.36 13.14 -20.30
CA HIS A 473 -23.17 13.16 -19.09
C HIS A 473 -22.67 14.23 -18.11
N PHE A 474 -21.35 14.41 -18.00
CA PHE A 474 -20.76 15.50 -17.24
C PHE A 474 -21.16 16.88 -17.80
N ILE A 475 -21.09 17.08 -19.12
CA ILE A 475 -21.52 18.32 -19.78
C ILE A 475 -22.99 18.62 -19.49
N VAL A 476 -23.86 17.62 -19.64
CA VAL A 476 -25.30 17.76 -19.36
C VAL A 476 -25.53 18.10 -17.89
N SER A 477 -24.81 17.46 -16.98
CA SER A 477 -24.94 17.73 -15.54
C SER A 477 -24.50 19.17 -15.20
N LEU A 478 -23.40 19.65 -15.79
CA LEU A 478 -22.94 21.03 -15.62
C LEU A 478 -23.88 22.06 -16.28
N ALA A 479 -24.51 21.72 -17.41
CA ALA A 479 -25.46 22.63 -18.05
C ALA A 479 -26.77 22.78 -17.24
N ASN A 480 -27.09 21.76 -16.44
CA ASN A 480 -28.27 21.72 -15.58
C ASN A 480 -28.06 22.28 -14.17
N ALA A 481 -26.81 22.38 -13.72
CA ALA A 481 -26.41 23.26 -12.61
C ALA A 481 -26.65 24.73 -13.02
#